data_AF-A0A2N2NZA1-F1
#
_entry.id   AF-A0A2N2NZA1-F1
#
_cell.length_a   1.000
_cell.length_b   1.000
_cell.length_c   1.000
_cell.angle_alpha   90.00
_cell.angle_beta   90.00
_cell.angle_gamma   90.00
#
_symmetry.space_group_name_H-M   'P 1'
#
loop_
_entity.id
_entity.type
_entity.pdbx_description
1 polymer ?
#
loop_
_entity_poly.entity_id
_entity_poly.type
_entity_poly.pdbx_seq_one_letter_code
_entity_poly.pdbx_strand_id
1 'polypeptide(L)'
;LAMAVCKRFVRNTGLPAALLELSMGGSALHARISPDLPEFFTIATHKAEPALWNGVSLYPMDGRTIDVLWSEDPQGVRNLLAEIQRKHTLFVADCFPGHPLFSELSKPKPGLINLVVTSPRDDAILQARRLMNEVSEPHHLVLNMAKSVSDRAETGVSIVLPYNETWAQSLDPRLADPILEQAYTGWKRRN
;
A
#
# COMPACT_ATOMS: atom_id res chain seq x y z
N LEU A 1 -1.77 -6.68 -2.96
CA LEU A 1 -2.63 -6.43 -1.78
C LEU A 1 -3.16 -5.00 -1.76
N ALA A 2 -2.30 -3.98 -1.81
CA ALA A 2 -2.68 -2.56 -1.80
C ALA A 2 -3.76 -2.19 -2.84
N MET A 3 -3.60 -2.65 -4.08
CA MET A 3 -4.61 -2.51 -5.15
C MET A 3 -5.99 -3.05 -4.76
N ALA A 4 -6.06 -4.21 -4.10
CA ALA A 4 -7.32 -4.83 -3.69
C ALA A 4 -8.00 -4.01 -2.58
N VAL A 5 -7.22 -3.49 -1.63
CA VAL A 5 -7.69 -2.62 -0.54
C VAL A 5 -8.32 -1.35 -1.12
N CYS A 6 -7.61 -0.62 -1.99
CA CYS A 6 -8.12 0.61 -2.59
C CYS A 6 -9.38 0.36 -3.44
N LYS A 7 -9.34 -0.66 -4.30
CA LYS A 7 -10.48 -1.00 -5.17
C LYS A 7 -11.71 -1.39 -4.36
N ARG A 8 -11.52 -2.19 -3.29
CA ARG A 8 -12.59 -2.60 -2.37
C ARG A 8 -13.15 -1.39 -1.61
N PHE A 9 -12.29 -0.48 -1.15
CA PHE A 9 -12.70 0.75 -0.49
C PHE A 9 -13.63 1.58 -1.38
N VAL A 10 -13.17 1.94 -2.57
CA VAL A 10 -13.94 2.75 -3.53
C VAL A 10 -15.27 2.08 -3.88
N ARG A 11 -15.27 0.77 -4.15
CA ARG A 11 -16.50 0.03 -4.47
C ARG A 11 -17.53 0.08 -3.34
N ASN A 12 -17.10 -0.04 -2.09
CA ASN A 12 -18.02 -0.14 -0.96
C ASN A 12 -18.50 1.24 -0.48
N THR A 13 -17.67 2.29 -0.60
CA THR A 13 -17.93 3.62 -0.02
C THR A 13 -18.26 4.69 -1.06
N GLY A 14 -17.78 4.56 -2.29
CA GLY A 14 -17.81 5.60 -3.31
C GLY A 14 -16.87 6.79 -3.03
N LEU A 15 -16.03 6.70 -2.00
CA LEU A 15 -15.14 7.78 -1.55
C LEU A 15 -13.77 7.69 -2.27
N PRO A 16 -13.08 8.83 -2.45
CA PRO A 16 -11.82 8.87 -3.18
C PRO A 16 -10.70 8.10 -2.45
N ALA A 17 -9.95 7.30 -3.20
CA ALA A 17 -8.77 6.58 -2.73
C ALA A 17 -7.55 6.81 -3.62
N ALA A 18 -6.36 6.78 -3.03
CA ALA A 18 -5.09 6.86 -3.74
C ALA A 18 -4.18 5.67 -3.42
N LEU A 19 -3.42 5.23 -4.42
CA LEU A 19 -2.39 4.20 -4.29
C LEU A 19 -1.05 4.76 -4.78
N LEU A 20 -0.10 4.90 -3.86
CA LEU A 20 1.31 5.17 -4.14
C LEU A 20 2.08 3.85 -4.09
N GLU A 21 2.75 3.49 -5.17
CA GLU A 21 3.67 2.35 -5.20
C GLU A 21 5.10 2.85 -5.16
N LEU A 22 5.86 2.44 -4.14
CA LEU A 22 7.27 2.71 -3.98
C LEU A 22 8.06 1.45 -4.31
N SER A 23 8.48 1.32 -5.57
CA SER A 23 9.20 0.14 -6.04
C SER A 23 10.72 0.31 -5.94
N MET A 24 11.45 -0.80 -5.79
CA MET A 24 12.93 -0.80 -5.88
C MET A 24 13.44 -0.61 -7.31
N GLY A 25 12.58 -0.86 -8.31
CA GLY A 25 12.93 -0.90 -9.72
C GLY A 25 11.77 -0.40 -10.57
N GLY A 26 11.36 -1.16 -11.59
CA GLY A 26 10.17 -0.81 -12.36
C GLY A 26 8.88 -0.94 -11.55
N SER A 27 7.92 -0.06 -11.83
CA SER A 27 6.58 -0.08 -11.23
C SER A 27 5.81 -1.36 -11.60
N ALA A 28 5.24 -2.03 -10.60
CA ALA A 28 4.35 -3.16 -10.87
C ALA A 28 2.94 -2.69 -11.27
N LEU A 29 2.56 -1.43 -10.99
CA LEU A 29 1.36 -0.82 -11.58
C LEU A 29 1.48 -0.70 -13.10
N HIS A 30 2.66 -0.33 -13.63
CA HIS A 30 2.89 -0.33 -15.08
C HIS A 30 2.69 -1.70 -15.69
N ALA A 31 3.27 -2.74 -15.08
CA ALA A 31 3.16 -4.10 -15.57
C ALA A 31 1.73 -4.66 -15.49
N ARG A 32 0.93 -4.24 -14.48
CA ARG A 32 -0.39 -4.81 -14.21
C ARG A 32 -1.55 -4.05 -14.84
N ILE A 33 -1.38 -2.77 -15.14
CA ILE A 33 -2.46 -1.90 -15.60
C ILE A 33 -2.15 -1.37 -17.00
N SER A 34 -1.07 -0.60 -17.14
CA SER A 34 -0.61 -0.08 -18.43
C SER A 34 0.81 0.48 -18.31
N PRO A 35 1.72 0.25 -19.28
CA PRO A 35 3.03 0.90 -19.30
C PRO A 35 2.96 2.42 -19.47
N ASP A 36 1.82 2.95 -19.92
CA ASP A 36 1.62 4.38 -20.20
C ASP A 36 1.10 5.17 -18.98
N LEU A 37 1.03 4.57 -17.78
CA LEU A 37 0.61 5.31 -16.59
C LEU A 37 1.60 6.45 -16.29
N PRO A 38 1.11 7.66 -15.97
CA PRO A 38 1.98 8.76 -15.56
C PRO A 38 2.80 8.39 -14.32
N GLU A 39 4.12 8.48 -14.45
CA GLU A 39 5.06 8.27 -13.34
C GLU A 39 4.95 9.38 -12.28
N PHE A 40 5.24 9.02 -11.02
CA PHE A 40 5.21 9.95 -9.90
C PHE A 40 6.08 11.18 -10.15
N PHE A 41 7.24 11.01 -10.78
CA PHE A 41 8.13 12.12 -11.16
C PHE A 41 7.42 13.13 -12.07
N THR A 42 6.72 12.66 -13.10
CA THR A 42 5.99 13.51 -14.04
C THR A 42 4.81 14.19 -13.37
N ILE A 43 4.13 13.51 -12.43
CA ILE A 43 3.05 14.08 -11.63
C ILE A 43 3.59 15.17 -10.68
N ALA A 44 4.68 14.88 -9.97
CA ALA A 44 5.33 15.80 -9.02
C ALA A 44 5.88 17.05 -9.69
N THR A 45 6.29 16.96 -10.95
CA THR A 45 6.74 18.11 -11.75
C THR A 45 5.60 18.80 -12.50
N HIS A 46 4.33 18.50 -12.16
CA HIS A 46 3.13 19.08 -12.75
C HIS A 46 3.03 18.94 -14.29
N LYS A 47 3.60 17.86 -14.83
CA LYS A 47 3.57 17.54 -16.27
C LYS A 47 2.47 16.56 -16.63
N ALA A 48 1.82 15.95 -15.64
CA ALA A 48 0.69 15.04 -15.82
C ALA A 48 -0.17 14.97 -14.55
N GLU A 49 -1.42 14.53 -14.71
CA GLU A 49 -2.32 14.17 -13.61
C GLU A 49 -2.26 12.66 -13.34
N PRO A 50 -2.56 12.20 -12.11
CA PRO A 50 -2.62 10.77 -11.81
C PRO A 50 -3.73 10.08 -12.62
N ALA A 51 -3.43 8.90 -13.15
CA ALA A 51 -4.43 8.08 -13.82
C ALA A 51 -5.43 7.49 -12.82
N LEU A 52 -6.68 7.31 -13.26
CA LEU A 52 -7.73 6.65 -12.46
C LEU A 52 -7.89 5.18 -12.87
N TRP A 53 -7.86 4.29 -11.88
CA TRP A 53 -8.15 2.86 -12.04
C TRP A 53 -9.21 2.42 -11.05
N ASN A 54 -10.40 2.04 -11.54
CA ASN A 54 -11.56 1.70 -10.69
C ASN A 54 -11.87 2.77 -9.62
N GLY A 55 -11.73 4.05 -9.98
CA GLY A 55 -11.91 5.20 -9.08
C GLY A 55 -10.78 5.41 -8.06
N VAL A 56 -9.65 4.69 -8.20
CA VAL A 56 -8.43 4.89 -7.42
C VAL A 56 -7.44 5.74 -8.22
N SER A 57 -6.93 6.83 -7.63
CA SER A 57 -5.83 7.62 -8.19
C SER A 57 -4.52 6.87 -8.03
N LEU A 58 -3.80 6.67 -9.13
CA LEU A 58 -2.56 5.90 -9.16
C LEU A 58 -1.33 6.80 -9.21
N TYR A 59 -0.35 6.44 -8.40
CA TYR A 59 0.94 7.10 -8.29
C TYR A 59 2.04 6.03 -8.35
N PRO A 60 2.34 5.51 -9.55
CA PRO A 60 3.46 4.58 -9.74
C PRO A 60 4.78 5.32 -9.55
N MET A 61 5.72 4.74 -8.80
CA MET A 61 7.06 5.30 -8.64
C MET A 61 8.13 4.26 -8.92
N ASP A 62 8.91 4.53 -9.97
CA ASP A 62 10.15 3.82 -10.24
C ASP A 62 11.26 4.25 -9.29
N GLY A 63 11.88 3.28 -8.61
CA GLY A 63 12.94 3.50 -7.63
C GLY A 63 14.18 4.24 -8.18
N ARG A 64 14.40 4.25 -9.49
CA ARG A 64 15.52 4.97 -10.12
C ARG A 64 15.29 6.47 -10.23
N THR A 65 14.01 6.89 -10.29
CA THR A 65 13.64 8.29 -10.49
C THR A 65 13.49 9.06 -9.18
N ILE A 66 13.18 8.35 -8.09
CA ILE A 66 12.98 8.97 -6.79
C ILE A 66 14.27 9.49 -6.16
N ASP A 67 15.40 8.81 -6.35
CA ASP A 67 16.67 9.28 -5.78
C ASP A 67 17.04 10.67 -6.31
N VAL A 68 16.78 10.91 -7.61
CA VAL A 68 16.93 12.23 -8.24
C VAL A 68 15.90 13.21 -7.68
N LEU A 69 14.61 12.85 -7.71
CA LEU A 69 13.55 13.76 -7.26
C LEU A 69 13.68 14.16 -5.78
N TRP A 70 14.03 13.20 -4.92
CA TRP A 70 14.18 13.40 -3.48
C TRP A 70 15.45 14.20 -3.13
N SER A 71 16.50 14.09 -3.94
CA SER A 71 17.71 14.89 -3.76
C SER A 71 17.57 16.33 -4.28
N GLU A 72 16.83 16.52 -5.38
CA GLU A 72 16.65 17.84 -6.00
C GLU A 72 15.53 18.67 -5.35
N ASP A 73 14.36 18.07 -5.09
CA ASP A 73 13.19 18.77 -4.53
C ASP A 73 12.42 17.94 -3.49
N PRO A 74 13.01 17.71 -2.30
CA PRO A 74 12.34 16.98 -1.22
C PRO A 74 11.08 17.71 -0.72
N GLN A 75 11.03 19.05 -0.81
CA GLN A 75 9.88 19.82 -0.33
C GLN A 75 8.69 19.69 -1.29
N GLY A 76 8.91 19.72 -2.60
CA GLY A 76 7.88 19.44 -3.60
C GLY A 76 7.27 18.06 -3.42
N VAL A 77 8.09 17.03 -3.17
CA VAL A 77 7.60 15.68 -2.87
C VAL A 77 6.72 15.66 -1.61
N ARG A 78 7.15 16.32 -0.53
CA ARG A 78 6.33 16.42 0.70
C ARG A 78 5.01 17.14 0.46
N ASN A 79 5.02 18.22 -0.33
CA ASN A 79 3.82 18.97 -0.67
C ASN A 79 2.84 18.10 -1.47
N LEU A 80 3.33 17.34 -2.44
CA LEU A 80 2.52 16.40 -3.20
C LEU A 80 1.93 15.30 -2.30
N LEU A 81 2.73 14.70 -1.41
CA LEU A 81 2.22 13.71 -0.46
C LEU A 81 1.10 14.30 0.41
N ALA A 82 1.28 15.50 0.94
CA ALA A 82 0.26 16.19 1.72
C ALA A 82 -1.01 16.48 0.90
N GLU A 83 -0.85 16.84 -0.38
CA GLU A 83 -1.97 17.06 -1.29
C GLU A 83 -2.75 15.76 -1.56
N ILE A 84 -2.07 14.64 -1.81
CA ILE A 84 -2.68 13.33 -1.98
C ILE A 84 -3.52 12.99 -0.74
N GLN A 85 -2.93 13.14 0.45
CA GLN A 85 -3.63 12.87 1.71
C GLN A 85 -4.85 13.78 1.92
N ARG A 86 -4.80 15.04 1.49
CA ARG A 86 -5.92 15.98 1.60
C ARG A 86 -7.06 15.64 0.62
N LYS A 87 -6.73 15.16 -0.58
CA LYS A 87 -7.70 14.86 -1.65
C LYS A 87 -8.42 13.51 -1.48
N HIS A 88 -7.84 12.57 -0.73
CA HIS A 88 -8.34 11.20 -0.66
C HIS A 88 -8.70 10.79 0.77
N THR A 89 -9.83 10.10 0.93
CA THR A 89 -10.26 9.56 2.23
C THR A 89 -9.40 8.36 2.64
N LEU A 90 -8.96 7.57 1.65
CA LEU A 90 -8.01 6.48 1.85
C LEU A 90 -6.75 6.74 1.02
N PHE A 91 -5.59 6.74 1.67
CA PHE A 91 -4.29 6.76 1.00
C PHE A 91 -3.49 5.53 1.41
N VAL A 92 -3.16 4.67 0.44
CA VAL A 92 -2.34 3.48 0.65
C VAL A 92 -0.99 3.68 -0.02
N ALA A 93 0.09 3.50 0.75
CA ALA A 93 1.45 3.44 0.24
C ALA A 93 1.96 1.99 0.27
N ASP A 94 2.17 1.40 -0.90
CA ASP A 94 2.82 0.10 -1.06
C ASP A 94 4.34 0.34 -1.10
N CYS A 95 5.04 -0.01 -0.02
CA CYS A 95 6.42 0.43 0.18
C CYS A 95 7.30 -0.62 0.87
N PHE A 96 8.61 -0.43 0.73
CA PHE A 96 9.62 -1.24 1.41
C PHE A 96 10.55 -0.34 2.26
N PRO A 97 11.15 -0.87 3.34
CA PRO A 97 11.90 -0.05 4.32
C PRO A 97 13.12 0.68 3.76
N GLY A 98 13.74 0.13 2.71
CA GLY A 98 14.92 0.72 2.07
C GLY A 98 14.63 1.92 1.17
N HIS A 99 13.36 2.28 0.96
CA HIS A 99 13.00 3.37 0.06
C HIS A 99 13.22 4.74 0.74
N PRO A 100 13.76 5.77 0.04
CA PRO A 100 14.02 7.10 0.65
C PRO A 100 12.80 7.73 1.33
N LEU A 101 11.61 7.55 0.76
CA LEU A 101 10.35 8.06 1.30
C LEU A 101 9.76 7.24 2.45
N PHE A 102 10.30 6.05 2.75
CA PHE A 102 9.73 5.18 3.77
C PHE A 102 9.66 5.87 5.14
N SER A 103 10.74 6.56 5.52
CA SER A 103 10.80 7.31 6.78
C SER A 103 9.79 8.45 6.84
N GLU A 104 9.48 9.10 5.72
CA GLU A 104 8.48 10.18 5.68
C GLU A 104 7.05 9.63 5.78
N LEU A 105 6.78 8.49 5.14
CA LEU A 105 5.46 7.87 5.12
C LEU A 105 5.09 7.14 6.42
N SER A 106 6.09 6.60 7.12
CA SER A 106 5.93 5.85 8.37
C SER A 106 5.99 6.72 9.64
N LYS A 107 6.19 8.05 9.50
CA LYS A 107 6.13 9.00 10.61
C LYS A 107 4.74 8.96 11.28
N PRO A 108 4.68 8.84 12.63
CA PRO A 108 3.41 8.83 13.36
C PRO A 108 2.55 10.04 13.00
N LYS A 109 1.29 9.79 12.61
CA LYS A 109 0.27 10.82 12.39
C LYS A 109 -1.13 10.24 12.59
N PRO A 110 -2.14 11.07 12.92
CA PRO A 110 -3.51 10.60 13.10
C PRO A 110 -4.02 9.85 11.86
N GLY A 111 -4.62 8.67 12.08
CA GLY A 111 -5.17 7.83 11.02
C GLY A 111 -4.15 7.01 10.21
N LEU A 112 -2.85 7.11 10.52
CA LEU A 112 -1.85 6.18 9.96
C LEU A 112 -1.96 4.82 10.65
N ILE A 113 -1.89 3.76 9.84
CA ILE A 113 -1.74 2.38 10.31
C ILE A 113 -0.66 1.71 9.46
N ASN A 114 0.31 1.11 10.12
CA ASN A 114 1.37 0.37 9.46
C ASN A 114 0.97 -1.11 9.32
N LEU A 115 1.02 -1.64 8.10
CA LEU A 115 0.72 -3.03 7.80
C LEU A 115 2.00 -3.72 7.33
N VAL A 116 2.60 -4.54 8.19
CA VAL A 116 3.79 -5.32 7.82
C VAL A 116 3.33 -6.63 7.20
N VAL A 117 3.46 -6.74 5.89
CA VAL A 117 2.98 -7.89 5.12
C VAL A 117 4.09 -8.91 4.93
N THR A 118 3.81 -10.17 5.25
CA THR A 118 4.75 -11.29 5.11
C THR A 118 4.11 -12.52 4.49
N SER A 119 4.93 -13.54 4.21
CA SER A 119 4.50 -14.87 3.76
C SER A 119 4.80 -15.90 4.85
N PRO A 120 4.25 -17.14 4.81
CA PRO A 120 4.49 -18.16 5.83
C PRO A 120 5.91 -18.75 5.87
N ARG A 121 6.85 -18.20 5.08
CA ARG A 121 8.25 -18.64 5.12
C ARG A 121 8.94 -18.07 6.36
N ASP A 122 9.69 -18.90 7.07
CA ASP A 122 10.35 -18.54 8.34
C ASP A 122 11.25 -17.29 8.23
N ASP A 123 12.00 -17.17 7.14
CA ASP A 123 12.87 -16.03 6.86
C ASP A 123 12.06 -14.72 6.72
N ALA A 124 10.94 -14.78 6.01
CA ALA A 124 10.04 -13.65 5.81
C ALA A 124 9.35 -13.25 7.11
N ILE A 125 8.95 -14.20 7.94
CA ILE A 125 8.37 -13.93 9.28
C ILE A 125 9.41 -13.26 10.16
N LEU A 126 10.66 -13.75 10.19
CA LEU A 126 11.73 -13.16 10.99
C LEU A 126 12.00 -11.71 10.59
N GLN A 127 12.09 -11.40 9.28
CA GLN A 127 12.30 -10.02 8.82
C GLN A 127 11.09 -9.12 9.11
N ALA A 128 9.87 -9.63 8.95
CA ALA A 128 8.67 -8.90 9.29
C ALA A 128 8.62 -8.52 10.77
N ARG A 129 9.00 -9.43 11.67
CA ARG A 129 9.09 -9.15 13.12
C ARG A 129 10.14 -8.10 13.45
N ARG A 130 11.27 -8.07 12.73
CA ARG A 130 12.27 -7.00 12.88
C ARG A 130 11.68 -5.65 12.47
N LEU A 131 11.04 -5.59 11.30
CA LEU A 131 10.42 -4.36 10.81
C LEU A 131 9.32 -3.85 11.73
N MET A 132 8.54 -4.74 12.37
CA MET A 132 7.54 -4.35 13.37
C MET A 132 8.14 -3.55 14.54
N ASN A 133 9.41 -3.79 14.90
CA ASN A 133 10.09 -3.02 15.95
C ASN A 133 10.61 -1.65 15.46
N GLU A 134 10.63 -1.41 14.16
CA GLU A 134 11.13 -0.19 13.53
C GLU A 134 9.98 0.75 13.12
N VAL A 135 8.80 0.21 12.83
CA VAL A 135 7.62 1.00 12.46
C VAL A 135 6.82 1.46 13.68
N SER A 136 6.29 2.68 13.59
CA SER A 136 5.47 3.28 14.64
C SER A 136 4.14 2.57 14.83
N GLU A 137 3.58 2.67 16.04
CA GLU A 137 2.21 2.28 16.31
C GLU A 137 1.20 3.28 15.71
N PRO A 138 -0.03 2.83 15.34
CA PRO A 138 -0.46 1.43 15.33
C PRO A 138 0.14 0.64 14.17
N HIS A 139 0.64 -0.57 14.46
CA HIS A 139 1.16 -1.50 13.46
C HIS A 139 0.51 -2.89 13.58
N HIS A 140 0.42 -3.61 12.46
CA HIS A 140 -0.15 -4.95 12.42
C HIS A 140 0.66 -5.87 11.52
N LEU A 141 0.89 -7.10 12.00
CA LEU A 141 1.50 -8.15 11.19
C LEU A 141 0.42 -8.84 10.36
N VAL A 142 0.61 -8.85 9.03
CA VAL A 142 -0.27 -9.47 8.06
C VAL A 142 0.42 -10.69 7.45
N LEU A 143 -0.07 -11.88 7.74
CA LEU A 143 0.37 -13.11 7.10
C LEU A 143 -0.42 -13.33 5.82
N ASN A 144 0.18 -13.04 4.68
CA ASN A 144 -0.41 -13.26 3.37
C ASN A 144 -0.03 -14.64 2.82
N MET A 145 -0.79 -15.14 1.84
CA MET A 145 -0.50 -16.40 1.14
C MET A 145 -0.54 -17.65 2.04
N ALA A 146 -1.32 -17.63 3.12
CA ALA A 146 -1.47 -18.78 4.02
C ALA A 146 -2.21 -19.93 3.32
N LYS A 147 -1.58 -21.11 3.26
CA LYS A 147 -2.12 -22.33 2.65
C LYS A 147 -2.62 -23.33 3.68
N SER A 148 -1.88 -23.49 4.78
CA SER A 148 -2.09 -24.57 5.75
C SER A 148 -2.76 -24.08 7.05
N VAL A 149 -3.25 -25.03 7.87
CA VAL A 149 -3.71 -24.73 9.23
C VAL A 149 -2.54 -24.32 10.13
N SER A 150 -1.36 -24.88 9.88
CA SER A 150 -0.10 -24.54 10.56
C SER A 150 0.25 -23.07 10.36
N ASP A 151 0.14 -22.57 9.12
CA ASP A 151 0.40 -21.15 8.79
C ASP A 151 -0.53 -20.24 9.60
N ARG A 152 -1.79 -20.66 9.79
CA ARG A 152 -2.81 -19.89 10.52
C ARG A 152 -2.61 -19.89 12.03
N ALA A 153 -1.77 -20.79 12.56
CA ALA A 153 -1.43 -20.85 13.98
C ALA A 153 -0.26 -19.93 14.37
N GLU A 154 0.30 -19.17 13.40
CA GLU A 154 1.40 -18.25 13.66
C GLU A 154 1.02 -17.18 14.70
N THR A 155 1.82 -17.09 15.76
CA THR A 155 1.52 -16.23 16.91
C THR A 155 1.80 -14.76 16.62
N GLY A 156 1.02 -13.84 17.22
CA GLY A 156 1.23 -12.40 17.05
C GLY A 156 0.91 -11.85 15.66
N VAL A 157 0.21 -12.63 14.82
CA VAL A 157 -0.34 -12.17 13.54
C VAL A 157 -1.70 -11.53 13.79
N SER A 158 -1.90 -10.30 13.29
CA SER A 158 -3.18 -9.60 13.40
C SER A 158 -4.17 -10.03 12.32
N ILE A 159 -3.68 -10.31 11.11
CA ILE A 159 -4.49 -10.67 9.95
C ILE A 159 -3.86 -11.83 9.20
N VAL A 160 -4.65 -12.87 8.93
CA VAL A 160 -4.24 -13.99 8.07
C VAL A 160 -5.06 -13.97 6.78
N LEU A 161 -4.39 -13.86 5.64
CA LEU A 161 -5.02 -13.83 4.31
C LEU A 161 -4.79 -15.16 3.57
N PRO A 162 -5.81 -15.67 2.88
CA PRO A 162 -5.71 -16.94 2.18
C PRO A 162 -4.75 -16.86 0.99
N TYR A 163 -4.20 -18.01 0.61
CA TYR A 163 -3.56 -18.16 -0.70
C TYR A 163 -4.55 -17.86 -1.84
N ASN A 164 -4.18 -16.91 -2.68
CA ASN A 164 -4.93 -16.57 -3.88
C ASN A 164 -3.96 -16.06 -4.96
N GLU A 165 -3.80 -16.79 -6.06
CA GLU A 165 -2.95 -16.39 -7.19
C GLU A 165 -3.67 -15.43 -8.16
N THR A 166 -5.00 -15.39 -8.15
CA THR A 166 -5.81 -14.57 -9.07
C THR A 166 -6.19 -13.22 -8.47
N TRP A 167 -5.49 -12.78 -7.42
CA TRP A 167 -5.74 -11.54 -6.70
C TRP A 167 -5.67 -10.28 -7.59
N ALA A 168 -4.89 -10.31 -8.68
CA ALA A 168 -4.79 -9.20 -9.63
C ALA A 168 -6.06 -9.06 -10.50
N GLN A 169 -6.82 -10.13 -10.67
CA GLN A 169 -7.98 -10.20 -11.57
C GLN A 169 -9.30 -10.17 -10.80
N SER A 170 -9.30 -10.60 -9.54
CA SER A 170 -10.51 -10.77 -8.73
C SER A 170 -10.68 -9.70 -7.65
N LEU A 171 -11.94 -9.34 -7.39
CA LEU A 171 -12.38 -8.57 -6.23
C LEU A 171 -12.66 -9.53 -5.07
N ASP A 172 -11.66 -10.27 -4.58
CA ASP A 172 -11.84 -11.15 -3.42
C ASP A 172 -11.93 -10.31 -2.14
N PRO A 173 -13.13 -10.18 -1.52
CA PRO A 173 -13.29 -9.36 -0.32
C PRO A 173 -12.43 -9.85 0.84
N ARG A 174 -12.10 -11.15 0.87
CA ARG A 174 -11.30 -11.76 1.94
C ARG A 174 -9.87 -11.24 1.99
N LEU A 175 -9.38 -10.60 0.92
CA LEU A 175 -8.05 -9.98 0.89
C LEU A 175 -8.04 -8.56 1.45
N ALA A 176 -9.14 -7.83 1.33
CA ALA A 176 -9.20 -6.39 1.62
C ALA A 176 -10.02 -6.06 2.87
N ASP A 177 -11.14 -6.74 3.10
CA ASP A 177 -12.02 -6.45 4.24
C ASP A 177 -11.34 -6.60 5.60
N PRO A 178 -10.53 -7.66 5.87
CA PRO A 178 -9.83 -7.77 7.16
C PRO A 178 -8.86 -6.61 7.45
N ILE A 179 -8.29 -6.01 6.39
CA ILE A 179 -7.40 -4.85 6.50
C ILE A 179 -8.20 -3.58 6.73
N LEU A 180 -9.27 -3.38 5.96
CA LEU A 180 -10.13 -2.20 6.07
C LEU A 180 -10.85 -2.15 7.42
N GLU A 181 -11.11 -3.29 8.06
CA GLU A 181 -11.62 -3.38 9.44
C GLU A 181 -10.64 -2.87 10.50
N GLN A 182 -9.34 -3.01 10.30
CA GLN A 182 -8.35 -2.40 11.19
C GLN A 182 -8.33 -0.87 11.03
N ALA A 183 -8.51 -0.40 9.79
CA ALA A 183 -8.50 1.03 9.48
C ALA A 183 -9.80 1.76 9.84
N TYR A 184 -10.93 1.09 9.72
CA TYR A 184 -12.24 1.67 9.92
C TYR A 184 -13.09 0.75 10.79
N THR A 185 -13.28 1.13 12.06
CA THR A 185 -14.09 0.38 13.05
C THR A 185 -15.53 0.13 12.58
N GLY A 186 -16.06 0.97 11.71
CA GLY A 186 -17.39 0.84 11.10
C GLY A 186 -17.43 0.09 9.75
N TRP A 187 -16.35 -0.59 9.34
CA TRP A 187 -16.29 -1.25 8.04
C TRP A 187 -17.38 -2.33 7.90
N LYS A 188 -18.32 -2.11 6.98
CA LYS A 188 -19.39 -3.08 6.68
C LYS A 188 -18.98 -3.93 5.48
N ARG A 189 -18.77 -5.23 5.71
CA ARG A 189 -18.61 -6.23 4.63
C ARG A 189 -19.88 -6.23 3.76
N ARG A 190 -19.80 -5.70 2.55
CA ARG A 190 -20.88 -5.80 1.55
C ARG A 190 -20.58 -6.94 0.59
N ASN A 191 -21.50 -7.90 0.47
CA ASN A 191 -21.37 -9.07 -0.43
C ASN A 191 -21.24 -8.63 -1.89
#